data_AF-A0ABD4E7R2-F1
#
_entry.id   AF-A0ABD4E7R2-F1
#
_cell.length_a   1.000
_cell.length_b   1.000
_cell.length_c   1.000
_cell.angle_alpha   90.00
_cell.angle_beta   90.00
_cell.angle_gamma   90.00
#
_symmetry.space_group_name_H-M   'P 1'
#
loop_
_entity.id
_entity.type
_entity.pdbx_description
1 polymer ?
#
loop_
_entity_poly.entity_id
_entity_poly.type
_entity_poly.pdbx_seq_one_letter_code
_entity_poly.pdbx_strand_id
1 'polypeptide(L)'
;MRRVTFVMLLAVVAAEAALLGYTFFVRAFLDEPRRMGRENFAKIYLAVTGRVSYQYGNGLRDPQELQGWACKGRELLSYYRAVTLGNSTDSSKSSATYYLLQGADHTFMLLGEAGSVIRSLGDAPFSLAESNVRPLSQLARRCRREQ
;
A
#
# COMPACT_ATOMS: atom_id res chain seq x y z
N MET A 1 -32.37 -33.43 26.62
CA MET A 1 -31.00 -32.97 26.95
C MET A 1 -29.90 -33.65 26.13
N ARG A 2 -29.83 -34.99 26.05
CA ARG A 2 -28.73 -35.72 25.38
C ARG A 2 -28.50 -35.41 23.89
N ARG A 3 -29.56 -35.10 23.12
CA ARG A 3 -29.46 -34.67 21.71
C ARG A 3 -28.94 -33.23 21.56
N VAL A 4 -29.33 -32.34 22.47
CA VAL A 4 -28.91 -30.93 22.47
C VAL A 4 -27.42 -30.81 22.79
N THR A 5 -26.94 -31.58 23.78
CA THR A 5 -25.51 -31.65 24.10
C THR A 5 -24.67 -32.21 22.95
N PHE A 6 -25.20 -33.18 22.18
CA PHE A 6 -24.47 -33.75 21.04
C PHE A 6 -24.36 -32.77 19.86
N VAL A 7 -25.44 -32.03 19.57
CA VAL A 7 -25.44 -30.99 18.53
C VAL A 7 -24.51 -29.83 18.88
N MET A 8 -24.50 -29.39 20.15
CA MET A 8 -23.55 -28.39 20.64
C MET A 8 -22.10 -28.85 20.45
N LEU A 9 -21.80 -30.11 20.78
CA LEU A 9 -20.45 -30.65 20.68
C LEU A 9 -19.98 -30.75 19.22
N LEU A 10 -20.86 -31.17 18.31
CA LEU A 10 -20.60 -31.15 16.86
C LEU A 10 -20.35 -29.73 16.32
N ALA A 11 -21.13 -28.75 16.76
CA ALA A 11 -20.96 -27.36 16.34
C ALA A 11 -19.62 -26.78 16.82
N VAL A 12 -19.20 -27.08 18.06
CA VAL A 12 -17.91 -26.65 18.61
C VAL A 12 -16.75 -27.28 17.83
N VAL A 13 -16.80 -28.59 17.57
CA VAL A 13 -15.73 -29.28 16.80
C VAL A 13 -15.64 -28.74 15.37
N ALA A 14 -16.78 -28.48 14.72
CA ALA A 14 -16.79 -27.88 13.39
C ALA A 14 -16.22 -26.45 13.38
N ALA A 15 -16.56 -25.64 14.39
CA ALA A 15 -16.03 -24.29 14.53
C ALA A 15 -14.52 -24.28 14.80
N GLU A 16 -14.01 -25.16 15.66
CA GLU A 16 -12.57 -25.30 15.93
C GLU A 16 -11.81 -25.78 14.69
N ALA A 17 -12.35 -26.77 13.97
CA ALA A 17 -11.75 -27.24 12.72
C ALA A 17 -11.71 -26.13 11.66
N ALA A 18 -12.77 -25.33 11.54
CA ALA A 18 -12.81 -24.18 10.63
C ALA A 18 -11.79 -23.11 11.04
N LEU A 19 -11.64 -22.83 12.34
CA LEU A 19 -10.67 -21.86 12.86
C LEU A 19 -9.22 -22.32 12.59
N LEU A 20 -8.92 -23.60 12.84
CA LEU A 20 -7.62 -24.19 12.54
C LEU A 20 -7.33 -24.19 11.04
N GLY A 21 -8.32 -24.56 10.21
CA GLY A 21 -8.22 -24.48 8.76
C GLY A 21 -7.96 -23.06 8.26
N TYR A 22 -8.68 -22.07 8.80
CA TYR A 22 -8.47 -20.66 8.47
C TYR A 22 -7.09 -20.16 8.90
N THR A 23 -6.66 -20.43 10.13
CA THR A 23 -5.33 -20.01 10.61
C THR A 23 -4.20 -20.65 9.82
N PHE A 24 -4.32 -21.93 9.45
CA PHE A 24 -3.39 -22.59 8.54
C PHE A 24 -3.38 -21.92 7.17
N PHE A 25 -4.56 -21.66 6.59
CA PHE A 25 -4.66 -21.00 5.29
C PHE A 25 -4.01 -19.61 5.30
N VAL A 26 -4.30 -18.79 6.32
CA VAL A 26 -3.69 -17.46 6.45
C VAL A 26 -2.18 -17.56 6.54
N ARG A 27 -1.64 -18.45 7.38
CA ARG A 27 -0.19 -18.61 7.55
C ARG A 27 0.50 -19.15 6.29
N ALA A 28 -0.09 -20.17 5.66
CA ALA A 28 0.51 -20.84 4.51
C ALA A 28 0.42 -20.00 3.24
N PHE A 29 -0.67 -19.23 3.06
CA PHE A 29 -0.96 -18.59 1.77
C PHE A 29 -0.98 -17.06 1.83
N LEU A 30 -1.28 -16.43 2.96
CA LEU A 30 -1.46 -14.97 3.03
C LEU A 30 -0.31 -14.22 3.70
N ASP A 31 0.44 -14.85 4.60
CA ASP A 31 1.54 -14.17 5.31
C ASP A 31 2.67 -13.74 4.37
N GLU A 32 3.04 -14.60 3.42
CA GLU A 32 4.10 -14.28 2.46
C GLU A 32 3.69 -13.15 1.49
N PRO A 33 2.52 -13.17 0.84
CA PRO A 33 2.02 -12.03 0.07
C PRO A 33 1.90 -10.75 0.88
N ARG A 34 1.46 -10.82 2.14
CA ARG A 34 1.38 -9.65 3.03
C ARG A 34 2.77 -9.09 3.32
N ARG A 35 3.77 -9.95 3.56
CA ARG A 35 5.16 -9.54 3.77
C ARG A 35 5.72 -8.85 2.54
N MET A 36 5.55 -9.45 1.36
CA MET A 36 5.97 -8.86 0.08
C MET A 36 5.26 -7.54 -0.20
N GLY A 37 3.95 -7.45 0.05
CA GLY A 37 3.17 -6.23 -0.13
C GLY A 37 3.67 -5.08 0.73
N ARG A 38 3.95 -5.35 2.02
CA ARG A 38 4.59 -4.37 2.92
C ARG A 38 5.95 -3.91 2.41
N GLU A 39 6.76 -4.84 1.91
CA GLU A 39 8.12 -4.51 1.43
C GLU A 39 8.07 -3.67 0.16
N ASN A 40 7.18 -4.03 -0.77
CA ASN A 40 6.93 -3.27 -1.99
C ASN A 40 6.41 -1.87 -1.67
N PHE A 41 5.49 -1.75 -0.71
CA PHE A 41 5.03 -0.45 -0.22
C PHE A 41 6.19 0.38 0.34
N ALA A 42 7.08 -0.20 1.16
CA ALA A 42 8.22 0.53 1.70
C ALA A 42 9.18 1.02 0.61
N LYS A 43 9.45 0.20 -0.41
CA LYS A 43 10.25 0.59 -1.59
C LYS A 43 9.60 1.74 -2.34
N ILE A 44 8.30 1.65 -2.63
CA ILE A 44 7.52 2.70 -3.29
C ILE A 44 7.53 3.99 -2.45
N TYR A 45 7.30 3.89 -1.15
CA TYR A 45 7.31 5.03 -0.23
C TYR A 45 8.67 5.72 -0.21
N LEU A 46 9.77 4.97 -0.17
CA LEU A 46 11.13 5.50 -0.26
C LEU A 46 11.42 6.14 -1.62
N ALA A 47 10.91 5.54 -2.70
CA ALA A 47 11.07 6.07 -4.05
C ALA A 47 10.35 7.40 -4.27
N VAL A 48 9.22 7.64 -3.60
CA VAL A 48 8.47 8.90 -3.70
C VAL A 48 8.97 9.94 -2.68
N THR A 49 9.15 9.55 -1.42
CA THR A 49 9.40 10.50 -0.31
C THR A 49 10.88 10.66 0.04
N GLY A 50 11.72 9.68 -0.29
CA GLY A 50 13.11 9.61 0.16
C GLY A 50 13.26 9.22 1.64
N ARG A 51 12.17 8.81 2.29
CA ARG A 51 12.14 8.41 3.71
C ARG A 51 11.77 6.94 3.85
N VAL A 52 12.21 6.30 4.92
CA VAL A 52 11.76 4.95 5.28
C VAL A 52 10.38 5.08 5.94
N SER A 53 9.41 4.25 5.53
CA SER A 53 8.07 4.27 6.13
C SER A 53 8.14 3.82 7.59
N TYR A 54 7.39 4.46 8.50
CA TYR A 54 7.36 4.11 9.94
C TYR A 54 7.00 2.64 10.23
N GLN A 55 6.34 1.96 9.28
CA GLN A 55 5.97 0.55 9.38
C GLN A 55 7.17 -0.41 9.24
N TYR A 56 8.30 0.08 8.72
CA TYR A 56 9.57 -0.62 8.66
C TYR A 56 10.50 0.13 9.60
N GLY A 57 10.72 -0.43 10.80
CA GLY A 57 11.32 0.26 11.94
C GLY A 57 12.64 0.98 11.68
N ASN A 58 13.10 1.72 12.69
CA ASN A 58 14.22 2.67 12.62
C ASN A 58 15.62 2.03 12.45
N GLY A 59 15.71 0.80 11.94
CA GLY A 59 16.99 0.16 11.67
C GLY A 59 17.79 0.99 10.66
N LEU A 60 19.01 1.37 11.03
CA LEU A 60 19.98 2.00 10.13
C LEU A 60 20.23 1.04 8.96
N ARG A 61 19.71 1.39 7.78
CA ARG A 61 19.99 0.67 6.54
C ARG A 61 21.17 1.31 5.84
N ASP A 62 21.97 0.47 5.20
CA ASP A 62 23.09 0.93 4.40
C ASP A 62 22.59 1.85 3.26
N PRO A 63 23.26 2.98 2.98
CA PRO A 63 22.85 3.89 1.92
C PRO A 63 22.75 3.24 0.53
N GLN A 64 23.58 2.23 0.21
CA GLN A 64 23.47 1.53 -1.07
C GLN A 64 22.22 0.66 -1.11
N GLU A 65 21.86 0.04 0.01
CA GLU A 65 20.62 -0.73 0.14
C GLU A 65 19.39 0.17 -0.06
N LEU A 66 19.38 1.35 0.56
CA LEU A 66 18.32 2.36 0.40
C LEU A 66 18.21 2.84 -1.06
N GLN A 67 19.35 3.04 -1.73
CA GLN A 67 19.37 3.38 -3.15
C GLN A 67 18.77 2.25 -4.01
N GLY A 68 19.15 1.00 -3.77
CA GLY A 68 18.59 -0.16 -4.47
C GLY A 68 17.08 -0.30 -4.24
N TRP A 69 16.62 -0.05 -3.02
CA TRP A 69 15.19 -0.02 -2.69
C TRP A 69 14.45 1.09 -3.41
N ALA A 70 15.02 2.30 -3.46
CA ALA A 70 14.43 3.42 -4.20
C ALA A 70 14.33 3.12 -5.70
N CYS A 71 15.29 2.40 -6.28
CA CYS A 71 15.24 1.99 -7.68
C CYS A 71 14.15 0.95 -7.96
N LYS A 72 14.06 -0.10 -7.13
CA LYS A 72 12.96 -1.08 -7.21
C LYS A 72 11.59 -0.41 -7.00
N GLY A 73 11.51 0.54 -6.06
CA GLY A 73 10.30 1.31 -5.83
C GLY A 73 9.88 2.13 -7.06
N ARG A 74 10.84 2.75 -7.75
CA ARG A 74 10.59 3.47 -9.01
C ARG A 74 10.06 2.56 -10.12
N GLU A 75 10.57 1.34 -10.23
CA GLU A 75 10.06 0.34 -11.17
C GLU A 75 8.62 -0.02 -10.84
N LEU A 76 8.33 -0.31 -9.56
CA LEU A 76 6.98 -0.64 -9.09
C LEU A 76 5.98 0.50 -9.33
N LEU A 77 6.41 1.76 -9.29
CA LEU A 77 5.56 2.93 -9.58
C LEU A 77 5.00 2.94 -11.01
N SER A 78 5.54 2.14 -11.93
CA SER A 78 4.98 1.97 -13.28
C SER A 78 3.59 1.34 -13.27
N TYR A 79 3.30 0.51 -12.27
CA TYR A 79 1.99 -0.13 -12.09
C TYR A 79 0.93 0.81 -11.50
N TYR A 80 1.31 2.02 -11.08
CA TYR A 80 0.41 2.98 -10.43
C TYR A 80 0.19 4.21 -11.32
N ARG A 81 -1.04 4.72 -11.26
CA ARG A 81 -1.42 5.97 -11.92
C ARG A 81 -0.99 7.16 -11.05
N ALA A 82 -0.40 8.17 -11.69
CA ALA A 82 -0.20 9.47 -11.07
C ALA A 82 -1.37 10.39 -11.42
N VAL A 83 -1.81 11.21 -10.46
CA VAL A 83 -2.93 12.14 -10.61
C VAL A 83 -2.55 13.48 -10.00
N THR A 84 -2.92 14.57 -10.67
CA THR A 84 -2.75 15.92 -10.13
C THR A 84 -4.07 16.37 -9.52
N LEU A 85 -4.04 16.69 -8.23
CA LEU A 85 -5.21 17.21 -7.52
C LEU A 85 -5.08 18.72 -7.41
N GLY A 86 -5.95 19.43 -8.12
CA GLY A 86 -6.20 20.85 -7.89
C GLY A 86 -7.15 21.02 -6.72
N ASN A 87 -6.88 21.98 -5.84
CA ASN A 87 -7.78 22.28 -4.74
C ASN A 87 -8.91 23.17 -5.28
N SER A 88 -10.11 22.62 -5.47
CA SER A 88 -11.21 23.32 -6.17
C SER A 88 -11.80 24.51 -5.38
N THR A 89 -11.50 24.62 -4.09
CA THR A 89 -12.07 25.64 -3.20
C THR A 89 -11.10 26.75 -2.79
N ASP A 90 -9.79 26.62 -3.07
CA ASP A 90 -8.77 27.56 -2.62
C ASP A 90 -7.68 27.72 -3.69
N SER A 91 -7.77 28.79 -4.49
CA SER A 91 -6.79 29.12 -5.54
C SER A 91 -5.39 29.45 -5.02
N SER A 92 -5.26 29.63 -3.71
CA SER A 92 -4.00 29.89 -3.00
C SER A 92 -3.15 28.63 -2.76
N LYS A 93 -3.73 27.42 -2.89
CA LYS A 93 -3.02 26.16 -2.69
C LYS A 93 -2.60 25.56 -4.03
N SER A 94 -1.28 25.43 -4.23
CA SER A 94 -0.69 24.86 -5.43
C SER A 94 -1.20 23.44 -5.69
N SER A 95 -1.52 23.13 -6.94
CA SER A 95 -1.80 21.77 -7.40
C SER A 95 -0.66 20.82 -7.03
N ALA A 96 -0.99 19.66 -6.46
CA ALA A 96 -0.01 18.65 -6.08
C ALA A 96 -0.29 17.33 -6.81
N THR A 97 0.78 16.60 -7.10
CA THR A 97 0.70 15.33 -7.84
C THR A 97 0.97 14.15 -6.92
N TYR A 98 0.14 13.12 -7.02
CA TYR A 98 0.13 11.96 -6.16
C TYR A 98 0.05 10.68 -6.98
N TYR A 99 0.63 9.60 -6.48
CA TYR A 99 0.28 8.25 -6.92
C TYR A 99 -0.99 7.79 -6.23
N LEU A 100 -1.84 7.10 -6.99
CA LEU A 100 -3.07 6.50 -6.50
C LEU A 100 -2.82 5.02 -6.24
N LEU A 101 -2.71 4.65 -4.97
CA LEU A 101 -2.51 3.28 -4.51
C LEU A 101 -3.86 2.73 -4.07
N GLN A 102 -4.24 1.59 -4.64
CA GLN A 102 -5.49 0.91 -4.29
C GLN A 102 -5.45 0.48 -2.81
N GLY A 103 -6.45 0.93 -2.04
CA GLY A 103 -6.70 0.47 -0.68
C GLY A 103 -7.69 -0.70 -0.66
N ALA A 104 -8.12 -1.09 0.54
CA ALA A 104 -9.26 -2.01 0.68
C ALA A 104 -10.58 -1.25 0.48
N ASP A 105 -11.60 -1.94 -0.06
CA ASP A 105 -12.95 -1.41 -0.27
C ASP A 105 -12.97 -0.13 -1.15
N HIS A 106 -13.82 0.84 -0.79
CA HIS A 106 -13.95 2.15 -1.46
C HIS A 106 -12.92 3.17 -0.98
N THR A 107 -11.71 2.72 -0.59
CA THR A 107 -10.63 3.59 -0.12
C THR A 107 -9.41 3.48 -1.01
N PHE A 108 -8.66 4.59 -1.07
CA PHE A 108 -7.39 4.66 -1.77
C PHE A 108 -6.43 5.54 -1.00
N MET A 109 -5.15 5.31 -1.25
CA MET A 109 -4.06 6.06 -0.64
C MET A 109 -3.42 6.92 -1.71
N LEU A 110 -3.32 8.21 -1.43
CA LEU A 110 -2.59 9.18 -2.23
C LEU A 110 -1.18 9.29 -1.67
N LEU A 111 -0.17 8.99 -2.48
CA LEU A 111 1.24 9.09 -2.10
C LEU A 111 1.93 10.19 -2.92
N GLY A 112 2.39 11.24 -2.24
CA GLY A 112 3.14 12.34 -2.84
C GLY A 112 4.46 12.57 -2.10
N GLU A 113 5.23 13.57 -2.52
CA GLU A 113 6.54 13.87 -1.91
C GLU A 113 6.45 14.18 -0.40
N ALA A 114 5.33 14.77 0.04
CA ALA A 114 5.06 15.08 1.44
C ALA A 114 4.69 13.85 2.30
N GLY A 115 4.49 12.68 1.69
CA GLY A 115 4.03 11.46 2.37
C GLY A 115 2.68 10.99 1.82
N SER A 116 1.91 10.29 2.65
CA SER A 116 0.68 9.63 2.24
C SER A 116 -0.57 10.14 2.94
N VAL A 117 -1.69 10.16 2.21
CA VAL A 117 -3.01 10.56 2.69
C VAL A 117 -4.04 9.51 2.25
N ILE A 118 -4.89 9.04 3.17
CA ILE A 118 -5.98 8.11 2.84
C ILE A 118 -7.23 8.92 2.49
N ARG A 119 -7.91 8.53 1.41
CA ARG A 119 -9.21 9.09 1.02
C ARG A 119 -10.20 7.97 0.72
N SER A 120 -11.49 8.28 0.90
CA SER A 120 -12.60 7.41 0.56
C SER A 120 -13.38 8.01 -0.61
N LEU A 121 -13.96 7.16 -1.45
CA LEU A 121 -14.88 7.57 -2.51
C LEU A 121 -16.18 8.07 -1.87
N GLY A 122 -16.46 9.37 -1.98
CA GLY A 122 -17.78 9.95 -1.71
C GLY A 122 -18.62 10.05 -2.99
N ASP A 123 -19.95 10.03 -2.86
CA ASP A 123 -21.01 9.93 -3.89
C ASP A 123 -20.96 10.98 -5.04
N ALA A 124 -19.90 10.98 -5.84
CA ALA A 124 -19.83 11.71 -7.10
C ALA A 124 -18.90 10.99 -8.09
N PRO A 125 -19.12 11.06 -9.41
CA PRO A 125 -18.22 10.48 -10.39
C PRO A 125 -16.85 11.18 -10.32
N PHE A 126 -15.87 10.55 -9.68
CA PHE A 126 -14.51 11.06 -9.56
C PHE A 126 -13.72 10.72 -10.83
N SER A 127 -13.76 11.61 -11.82
CA SER A 127 -12.81 11.55 -12.94
C SER A 127 -11.50 12.23 -12.54
N LEU A 128 -10.49 11.44 -12.17
CA LEU A 128 -9.14 11.95 -11.92
C LEU A 128 -8.30 11.84 -13.20
N ALA A 129 -7.93 12.99 -13.77
CA ALA A 129 -7.04 13.04 -14.92
C ALA A 129 -5.66 12.48 -14.54
N GLU A 130 -5.13 11.60 -15.40
CA GLU A 130 -3.77 11.10 -15.24
C GLU A 130 -2.76 12.22 -15.47
N SER A 131 -1.76 12.29 -14.59
CA SER A 131 -0.67 13.26 -14.67
C SER A 131 0.54 12.67 -15.37
N ASN A 132 1.13 13.47 -16.26
CA ASN A 132 2.44 13.18 -16.84
C ASN A 132 3.58 13.44 -15.84
N VAL A 133 3.31 14.15 -14.74
CA VAL A 133 4.27 14.42 -13.68
C VAL A 133 4.26 13.26 -12.70
N ARG A 134 5.44 12.72 -12.39
CA ARG A 134 5.60 11.58 -11.50
C ARG A 134 6.54 11.96 -10.35
N PRO A 135 6.03 12.16 -9.12
CA PRO A 135 6.86 12.59 -8.01
C PRO A 135 7.89 11.50 -7.67
N LEU A 136 9.14 11.89 -7.50
CA LEU A 136 10.25 10.98 -7.22
C LEU A 136 11.25 11.66 -6.27
N SER A 137 11.73 10.90 -5.30
CA SER A 137 12.80 11.31 -4.39
C SER A 137 14.14 11.41 -5.12
N GLN A 138 15.11 12.10 -4.51
CA GLN A 138 16.45 12.22 -5.08
C GLN A 138 17.13 10.85 -5.26
N LEU A 139 16.87 9.90 -4.36
CA LEU A 139 17.38 8.53 -4.46
C LEU A 139 16.84 7.86 -5.74
N ALA A 140 15.52 7.89 -5.94
CA ALA A 140 14.89 7.25 -7.10
C ALA A 140 15.25 7.92 -8.45
N ARG A 141 15.52 9.23 -8.46
CA ARG A 141 15.94 9.94 -9.68
C ARG A 141 17.31 9.48 -10.19
N ARG A 142 18.21 9.09 -9.29
CA ARG A 142 19.57 8.61 -9.63
C ARG A 142 19.58 7.21 -10.27
N CYS A 143 18.47 6.48 -10.21
CA CYS A 143 18.35 5.18 -10.83
C CYS A 143 18.36 5.32 -12.36
N ARG A 144 19.22 4.55 -13.05
CA ARG A 144 19.08 4.35 -14.50
C ARG A 144 17.73 3.69 -14.76
N ARG A 145 17.04 4.11 -15.82
CA ARG A 145 16.01 3.24 -16.42
C ARG A 145 16.80 2.12 -17.08
N GLU A 146 16.71 0.91 -16.53
CA GLU A 146 16.95 -0.26 -17.37
C GLU A 146 15.80 -0.23 -18.39
N GLN A 147 16.16 0.00 -19.65
CA GLN A 147 15.25 0.01 -20.80
C GLN A 147 15.07 -1.41 -21.29
#